data_AF-A0A1R1Y230-F1
#
_entry.id   AF-A0A1R1Y230-F1
#
_cell.length_a   1.000
_cell.length_b   1.000
_cell.length_c   1.000
_cell.angle_alpha   90.00
_cell.angle_beta   90.00
_cell.angle_gamma   90.00
#
_symmetry.space_group_name_H-M   'P 1'
#
loop_
_entity.id
_entity.type
_entity.pdbx_description
1 polymer ?
#
loop_
_entity_poly.entity_id
_entity_poly.type
_entity_poly.pdbx_seq_one_letter_code
_entity_poly.pdbx_strand_id
1 'polypeptide(L)'
;MKTLGGATLDNSYVAGKVKIEDGSRIVVPGIYQQICSYLSDKYKDSRPLENEESTMFIINGGSNDITSMFLPEYYKIVVERVIDNFAKSLTECIELLIKDAGCRNIIISNSMSHDKQPFIREIVEKDTTKKTMLEEMRRTSIQMNCACDNALFDLSAKHSLNMIRYDYFGLVEKVFSSPEGFGIDPADGFDPALKWGARFNTFSEGEVEVLLKSAEKKFFWDSSHISHKIHRLVYEDLIKNYLDA
;
A
#
# COMPACT_ATOMS: atom_id res chain seq x y z
N MET A 1 0.18 16.16 -3.58
CA MET A 1 -0.54 14.99 -4.14
C MET A 1 -1.36 14.40 -3.01
N LYS A 2 -2.66 14.14 -3.19
CA LYS A 2 -3.48 13.41 -2.21
C LYS A 2 -3.41 11.92 -2.54
N THR A 3 -3.05 11.09 -1.57
CA THR A 3 -3.15 9.62 -1.69
C THR A 3 -4.60 9.20 -1.48
N LEU A 4 -5.12 8.29 -2.32
CA LEU A 4 -6.50 7.81 -2.22
C LEU A 4 -6.52 6.33 -1.82
N GLY A 5 -7.27 6.01 -0.77
CA GLY A 5 -7.52 4.63 -0.35
C GLY A 5 -8.19 3.83 -1.46
N GLY A 6 -7.75 2.59 -1.67
CA GLY A 6 -8.24 1.72 -2.75
C GLY A 6 -7.54 1.90 -4.10
N ALA A 7 -6.51 2.74 -4.21
CA ALA A 7 -5.73 2.88 -5.44
C ALA A 7 -4.93 1.61 -5.76
N THR A 8 -5.00 1.18 -7.02
CA THR A 8 -4.10 0.22 -7.67
C THR A 8 -2.93 0.98 -8.31
N LEU A 9 -1.94 0.29 -8.91
CA LEU A 9 -0.89 1.00 -9.65
C LEU A 9 -1.43 1.73 -10.88
N ASP A 10 -2.32 1.09 -11.64
CA ASP A 10 -2.82 1.62 -12.89
C ASP A 10 -4.22 1.07 -13.22
N ASN A 11 -5.16 2.01 -13.42
CA ASN A 11 -6.55 1.74 -13.80
C ASN A 11 -6.72 1.17 -15.21
N SER A 12 -5.69 1.18 -16.06
CA SER A 12 -5.73 0.52 -17.37
C SER A 12 -5.77 -1.01 -17.25
N TYR A 13 -5.34 -1.57 -16.12
CA TYR A 13 -5.41 -2.99 -15.81
C TYR A 13 -6.53 -3.30 -14.83
N VAL A 14 -6.51 -2.63 -13.67
CA VAL A 14 -7.47 -2.84 -12.59
C VAL A 14 -7.75 -1.51 -11.93
N ALA A 15 -9.02 -1.19 -11.73
CA ALA A 15 -9.43 0.00 -11.03
C ALA A 15 -10.15 -0.32 -9.71
N GLY A 16 -9.66 0.26 -8.62
CA GLY A 16 -10.32 0.23 -7.31
C GLY A 16 -11.64 0.99 -7.32
N LYS A 17 -12.54 0.61 -6.42
CA LYS A 17 -13.82 1.29 -6.21
C LYS A 17 -14.00 1.63 -4.74
N VAL A 18 -14.40 2.85 -4.45
CA VAL A 18 -14.80 3.27 -3.10
C VAL A 18 -16.27 3.65 -3.09
N LYS A 19 -16.97 3.28 -2.01
CA LYS A 19 -18.36 3.69 -1.77
C LYS A 19 -18.35 5.11 -1.21
N ILE A 20 -19.15 6.01 -1.79
CA ILE A 20 -19.31 7.38 -1.29
C ILE A 20 -20.59 7.50 -0.44
N GLU A 21 -20.82 8.68 0.14
CA GLU A 21 -21.91 8.93 1.11
C GLU A 21 -23.30 8.58 0.59
N ASP A 22 -23.59 8.84 -0.69
CA ASP A 22 -24.87 8.51 -1.33
C ASP A 22 -25.04 7.00 -1.62
N GLY A 23 -24.03 6.21 -1.32
CA GLY A 23 -23.98 4.78 -1.48
C GLY A 23 -23.55 4.28 -2.86
N SER A 24 -23.36 5.17 -3.83
CA SER A 24 -22.77 4.85 -5.12
C SER A 24 -21.27 4.52 -5.00
N ARG A 25 -20.70 3.93 -6.04
CA ARG A 25 -19.27 3.58 -6.10
C ARG A 25 -18.58 4.40 -7.18
N ILE A 26 -17.49 5.06 -6.81
CA ILE A 26 -16.62 5.78 -7.75
C ILE A 26 -15.32 5.03 -7.97
N VAL A 27 -14.72 5.21 -9.15
CA VAL A 27 -13.41 4.67 -9.47
C VAL A 27 -12.35 5.49 -8.76
N VAL A 28 -11.48 4.81 -8.00
CA VAL A 28 -10.31 5.42 -7.38
C VAL A 28 -9.21 5.56 -8.44
N PRO A 29 -8.64 6.75 -8.65
CA PRO A 29 -7.45 6.93 -9.50
C PRO A 29 -6.29 6.04 -9.02
N GLY A 30 -5.75 5.22 -9.92
CA GLY A 30 -4.51 4.47 -9.66
C GLY A 30 -3.30 5.40 -9.53
N ILE A 31 -2.17 4.88 -9.07
CA ILE A 31 -0.94 5.66 -8.88
C ILE A 31 -0.52 6.36 -10.16
N TYR A 32 -0.57 5.67 -11.31
CA TYR A 32 -0.30 6.26 -12.62
C TYR A 32 -1.17 7.50 -12.86
N GLN A 33 -2.48 7.39 -12.65
CA GLN A 33 -3.41 8.50 -12.84
C GLN A 33 -3.19 9.63 -11.82
N GLN A 34 -2.81 9.31 -10.59
CA GLN A 34 -2.45 10.31 -9.56
C GLN A 34 -1.18 11.09 -9.96
N ILE A 35 -0.18 10.41 -10.55
CA ILE A 35 1.02 11.04 -11.10
C ILE A 35 0.65 11.94 -12.28
N CYS A 36 -0.13 11.44 -13.26
CA CYS A 36 -0.58 12.26 -14.38
C CYS A 36 -1.31 13.52 -13.93
N SER A 37 -2.24 13.40 -12.96
CA SER A 37 -2.94 14.55 -12.39
C SER A 37 -1.96 15.54 -11.77
N TYR A 38 -1.05 15.07 -10.91
CA TYR A 38 -0.04 15.90 -10.26
C TYR A 38 0.82 16.66 -11.27
N LEU A 39 1.30 15.98 -12.32
CA LEU A 39 2.09 16.61 -13.38
C LEU A 39 1.23 17.63 -14.15
N SER A 40 0.02 17.26 -14.56
CA SER A 40 -0.87 18.18 -15.30
C SER A 40 -1.23 19.44 -14.52
N ASP A 41 -1.47 19.34 -13.21
CA ASP A 41 -1.84 20.48 -12.37
C ASP A 41 -0.64 21.36 -12.05
N LYS A 42 0.55 20.77 -11.89
CA LYS A 42 1.78 21.49 -11.57
C LYS A 42 2.39 22.22 -12.77
N TYR A 43 2.32 21.62 -13.96
CA TYR A 43 2.85 22.22 -15.19
C TYR A 43 1.88 23.20 -15.88
N LYS A 44 0.62 23.31 -15.41
CA LYS A 44 -0.28 24.41 -15.82
C LYS A 44 0.14 25.78 -15.25
N ASP A 45 0.77 25.79 -14.07
CA ASP A 45 1.08 27.03 -13.34
C ASP A 45 2.48 27.59 -13.63
N SER A 46 3.26 26.97 -14.53
CA SER A 46 4.62 27.40 -14.91
C SER A 46 5.58 27.58 -13.72
N ARG A 47 5.26 27.06 -12.54
CA ARG A 47 6.16 27.10 -11.39
C ARG A 47 7.15 25.96 -11.57
N PRO A 48 8.43 26.23 -11.88
CA PRO A 48 9.44 25.18 -11.73
C PRO A 48 9.31 24.63 -10.31
N LEU A 49 9.45 23.31 -10.18
CA LEU A 49 9.71 22.67 -8.91
C LEU A 49 10.83 23.48 -8.24
N GLU A 50 10.55 24.16 -7.11
CA GLU A 50 11.52 25.06 -6.45
C GLU A 50 12.85 24.35 -6.13
N ASN A 51 12.88 23.02 -6.20
CA ASN A 51 14.10 22.23 -6.21
C ASN A 51 13.83 20.80 -6.76
N GLU A 52 13.85 20.61 -8.08
CA GLU A 52 13.68 19.28 -8.71
C GLU A 52 14.68 18.26 -8.17
N GLU A 53 15.91 18.69 -7.95
CA GLU A 53 17.01 17.84 -7.50
C GLU A 53 16.92 17.44 -6.02
N SER A 54 16.19 18.19 -5.19
CA SER A 54 16.03 17.88 -3.75
C SER A 54 14.66 17.31 -3.39
N THR A 55 13.76 17.13 -4.36
CA THR A 55 12.44 16.57 -4.10
C THR A 55 12.54 15.06 -3.97
N MET A 56 11.99 14.52 -2.88
CA MET A 56 11.85 13.08 -2.65
C MET A 56 10.44 12.62 -3.00
N PHE A 57 10.34 11.66 -3.92
CA PHE A 57 9.09 11.01 -4.25
C PHE A 57 8.94 9.72 -3.44
N ILE A 58 7.74 9.43 -2.95
CA ILE A 58 7.46 8.19 -2.22
C ILE A 58 6.34 7.47 -2.95
N ILE A 59 6.58 6.23 -3.37
CA ILE A 59 5.58 5.35 -3.97
C ILE A 59 5.31 4.18 -3.03
N ASN A 60 4.05 4.06 -2.62
CA ASN A 60 3.53 2.91 -1.89
C ASN A 60 2.27 2.42 -2.61
N GLY A 61 2.32 1.19 -3.14
CA GLY A 61 1.26 0.61 -3.94
C GLY A 61 1.40 -0.90 -4.07
N GLY A 62 0.32 -1.54 -4.51
CA GLY A 62 0.29 -2.98 -4.82
C GLY A 62 -0.57 -3.85 -3.93
N SER A 63 -0.95 -3.38 -2.76
CA SER A 63 -1.93 -4.07 -1.92
C SER A 63 -3.26 -4.34 -2.67
N ASN A 64 -3.82 -3.32 -3.30
CA ASN A 64 -5.06 -3.45 -4.06
C ASN A 64 -4.88 -4.28 -5.34
N ASP A 65 -3.69 -4.24 -5.95
CA ASP A 65 -3.38 -5.06 -7.12
C ASP A 65 -3.36 -6.55 -6.75
N ILE A 66 -2.70 -6.94 -5.66
CA ILE A 66 -2.76 -8.32 -5.14
C ILE A 66 -4.19 -8.69 -4.79
N THR A 67 -4.89 -7.87 -4.02
CA THR A 67 -6.28 -8.15 -3.62
C THR A 67 -7.17 -8.39 -4.84
N SER A 68 -7.00 -7.63 -5.91
CA SER A 68 -7.78 -7.80 -7.14
C SER A 68 -7.57 -9.11 -7.89
N MET A 69 -6.41 -9.75 -7.72
CA MET A 69 -6.13 -11.07 -8.32
C MET A 69 -6.93 -12.19 -7.65
N PHE A 70 -7.28 -12.02 -6.37
CA PHE A 70 -7.93 -13.06 -5.57
C PHE A 70 -9.40 -12.75 -5.25
N LEU A 71 -9.75 -11.47 -5.18
CA LEU A 71 -11.10 -10.98 -4.90
C LEU A 71 -11.54 -9.99 -6.00
N PRO A 72 -11.60 -10.44 -7.27
CA PRO A 72 -11.86 -9.60 -8.44
C PRO A 72 -13.21 -8.88 -8.37
N GLU A 73 -14.18 -9.42 -7.64
CA GLU A 73 -15.53 -8.89 -7.50
C GLU A 73 -15.59 -7.50 -6.83
N TYR A 74 -14.56 -7.11 -6.08
CA TYR A 74 -14.48 -5.77 -5.47
C TYR A 74 -13.93 -4.71 -6.44
N TYR A 75 -13.37 -5.12 -7.57
CA TYR A 75 -12.66 -4.24 -8.50
C TYR A 75 -13.39 -4.09 -9.83
N LYS A 76 -12.90 -3.19 -10.69
CA LYS A 76 -13.17 -3.24 -12.12
C LYS A 76 -11.91 -3.74 -12.80
N ILE A 77 -11.93 -4.98 -13.27
CA ILE A 77 -10.82 -5.56 -14.03
C ILE A 77 -11.02 -5.21 -15.50
N VAL A 78 -10.00 -4.60 -16.11
CA VAL A 78 -9.94 -4.26 -17.52
C VAL A 78 -9.08 -5.29 -18.25
N VAL A 79 -7.96 -5.68 -17.65
CA VAL A 79 -7.04 -6.71 -18.15
C VAL A 79 -6.63 -7.62 -17.00
N GLU A 80 -6.54 -8.93 -17.25
CA GLU A 80 -6.01 -9.88 -16.27
C GLU A 80 -4.60 -9.46 -15.84
N ARG A 81 -4.40 -9.21 -14.53
CA ARG A 81 -3.10 -8.85 -14.00
C ARG A 81 -2.30 -10.11 -13.71
N VAL A 82 -1.09 -10.15 -14.27
CA VAL A 82 -0.02 -11.05 -13.86
C VAL A 82 1.06 -10.26 -13.14
N ILE A 83 1.96 -10.96 -12.43
CA ILE A 83 3.06 -10.36 -11.65
C ILE A 83 3.93 -9.42 -12.51
N ASP A 84 4.24 -9.79 -13.75
CA ASP A 84 5.07 -8.96 -14.63
C ASP A 84 4.41 -7.62 -14.99
N ASN A 85 3.07 -7.60 -15.13
CA ASN A 85 2.33 -6.37 -15.37
C ASN A 85 2.44 -5.41 -14.17
N PHE A 86 2.63 -5.93 -12.96
CA PHE A 86 2.82 -5.11 -11.77
C PHE A 86 4.16 -4.36 -11.80
N ALA A 87 5.26 -5.10 -11.98
CA ALA A 87 6.60 -4.51 -12.07
C ALA A 87 6.66 -3.49 -13.21
N LYS A 88 6.07 -3.83 -14.37
CA LYS A 88 5.96 -2.91 -15.51
C LYS A 88 5.20 -1.62 -15.15
N SER A 89 3.99 -1.73 -14.59
CA SER A 89 3.22 -0.53 -14.19
C SER A 89 3.99 0.36 -13.21
N LEU A 90 4.72 -0.24 -12.27
CA LEU A 90 5.54 0.51 -11.32
C LEU A 90 6.68 1.24 -12.04
N THR A 91 7.41 0.56 -12.93
CA THR A 91 8.48 1.20 -13.71
C THR A 91 7.95 2.32 -14.60
N GLU A 92 6.77 2.16 -15.22
CA GLU A 92 6.14 3.20 -16.03
C GLU A 92 5.76 4.43 -15.20
N CYS A 93 5.26 4.23 -13.97
CA CYS A 93 5.00 5.34 -13.04
C CYS A 93 6.29 6.12 -12.72
N ILE A 94 7.41 5.42 -12.52
CA ILE A 94 8.69 6.04 -12.17
C ILE A 94 9.29 6.73 -13.40
N GLU A 95 9.29 6.09 -14.56
CA GLU A 95 9.76 6.69 -15.82
C GLU A 95 8.99 7.98 -16.13
N LEU A 96 7.70 8.02 -15.86
CA LEU A 96 6.89 9.24 -15.98
C LEU A 96 7.39 10.36 -15.06
N LEU A 97 7.67 10.06 -13.79
CA LEU A 97 8.24 11.04 -12.84
C LEU A 97 9.65 11.49 -13.23
N ILE A 98 10.49 10.60 -13.76
CA ILE A 98 11.84 10.95 -14.25
C ILE A 98 11.74 11.93 -15.42
N LYS A 99 10.92 11.57 -16.40
CA LYS A 99 10.80 12.30 -17.67
C LYS A 99 10.14 13.66 -17.48
N ASP A 100 9.02 13.67 -16.75
CA ASP A 100 8.14 14.84 -16.73
C ASP A 100 8.29 15.67 -15.45
N ALA A 101 8.94 15.16 -14.39
CA ALA A 101 9.21 15.91 -13.16
C ALA A 101 10.69 15.96 -12.76
N GLY A 102 11.61 15.49 -13.62
CA GLY A 102 13.04 15.50 -13.32
C GLY A 102 13.43 14.64 -12.11
N CYS A 103 12.57 13.70 -11.68
CA CYS A 103 12.76 12.92 -10.45
C CYS A 103 14.13 12.24 -10.41
N ARG A 104 14.84 12.39 -9.28
CA ARG A 104 16.11 11.69 -8.99
C ARG A 104 16.10 10.94 -7.65
N ASN A 105 15.35 11.40 -6.66
CA ASN A 105 15.28 10.79 -5.35
C ASN A 105 13.91 10.13 -5.15
N ILE A 106 13.91 8.81 -4.93
CA ILE A 106 12.66 8.06 -4.80
C ILE A 106 12.75 6.98 -3.72
N ILE A 107 11.72 6.88 -2.89
CA ILE A 107 11.51 5.79 -1.95
C ILE A 107 10.37 4.93 -2.47
N ILE A 108 10.58 3.61 -2.50
CA ILE A 108 9.59 2.64 -2.95
C ILE A 108 9.44 1.56 -1.89
N SER A 109 8.24 1.46 -1.33
CA SER A 109 7.87 0.39 -0.39
C SER A 109 7.44 -0.87 -1.14
N ASN A 110 7.80 -2.06 -0.65
CA ASN A 110 7.16 -3.28 -1.12
C ASN A 110 5.76 -3.35 -0.54
N SER A 111 4.97 -4.23 -1.15
CA SER A 111 3.71 -4.65 -0.57
C SER A 111 3.97 -5.57 0.64
N MET A 112 3.21 -5.35 1.71
CA MET A 112 3.13 -6.28 2.84
C MET A 112 2.57 -7.63 2.42
N SER A 113 2.83 -8.66 3.22
CA SER A 113 2.23 -9.99 3.07
C SER A 113 0.70 -9.90 3.18
N HIS A 114 0.00 -10.07 2.06
CA HIS A 114 -1.46 -9.82 2.00
C HIS A 114 -2.30 -10.82 2.78
N ASP A 115 -1.81 -12.04 2.94
CA ASP A 115 -2.40 -13.09 3.77
C ASP A 115 -2.58 -12.67 5.24
N LYS A 116 -1.86 -11.65 5.69
CA LYS A 116 -1.93 -11.15 7.08
C LYS A 116 -3.10 -10.21 7.32
N GLN A 117 -3.77 -9.71 6.28
CA GLN A 117 -4.86 -8.76 6.45
C GLN A 117 -6.10 -9.42 7.07
N PRO A 118 -6.69 -8.86 8.14
CA PRO A 118 -7.80 -9.48 8.84
C PRO A 118 -9.00 -9.80 7.93
N PHE A 119 -9.35 -8.93 6.98
CA PHE A 119 -10.51 -9.21 6.12
C PHE A 119 -10.31 -10.43 5.20
N ILE A 120 -9.07 -10.70 4.78
CA ILE A 120 -8.73 -11.88 4.00
C ILE A 120 -8.91 -13.14 4.86
N ARG A 121 -8.41 -13.10 6.10
CA ARG A 121 -8.55 -14.22 7.05
C ARG A 121 -10.02 -14.50 7.34
N GLU A 122 -10.81 -13.46 7.59
CA GLU A 122 -12.26 -13.60 7.80
C GLU A 122 -12.97 -14.24 6.60
N ILE A 123 -12.58 -13.91 5.37
CA ILE A 123 -13.17 -14.51 4.15
C ILE A 123 -12.83 -16.00 4.10
N VAL A 124 -11.58 -16.38 4.34
CA VAL A 124 -11.12 -17.77 4.29
C VAL A 124 -11.73 -18.60 5.42
N GLU A 125 -11.91 -18.02 6.60
CA GLU A 125 -12.58 -18.67 7.74
C GLU A 125 -14.07 -18.95 7.45
N LYS A 126 -14.75 -18.02 6.76
CA LYS A 126 -16.17 -18.16 6.38
C LYS A 126 -16.39 -19.06 5.17
N ASP A 127 -15.38 -19.21 4.30
CA ASP A 127 -15.47 -20.02 3.08
C ASP A 127 -14.30 -20.99 2.98
N THR A 128 -14.55 -22.23 3.40
CA THR A 128 -13.56 -23.31 3.39
C THR A 128 -13.05 -23.70 2.00
N THR A 129 -13.70 -23.26 0.91
CA THR A 129 -13.18 -23.47 -0.45
C THR A 129 -11.97 -22.59 -0.75
N LYS A 130 -11.73 -21.56 0.06
CA LYS A 130 -10.64 -20.58 -0.10
C LYS A 130 -9.43 -20.87 0.81
N LYS A 131 -9.31 -22.07 1.37
CA LYS A 131 -8.22 -22.41 2.31
C LYS A 131 -6.81 -22.16 1.76
N THR A 132 -6.59 -22.41 0.45
CA THR A 132 -5.29 -22.19 -0.19
C THR A 132 -5.01 -20.70 -0.49
N MET A 133 -6.02 -19.84 -0.40
CA MET A 133 -5.92 -18.42 -0.75
C MET A 133 -4.85 -17.69 0.07
N LEU A 134 -4.69 -18.02 1.36
CA LEU A 134 -3.67 -17.38 2.21
C LEU A 134 -2.25 -17.73 1.73
N GLU A 135 -1.99 -18.99 1.44
CA GLU A 135 -0.68 -19.45 0.96
C GLU A 135 -0.37 -18.87 -0.42
N GLU A 136 -1.37 -18.85 -1.30
CA GLU A 136 -1.24 -18.28 -2.64
C GLU A 136 -1.03 -16.76 -2.59
N MET A 137 -1.75 -16.02 -1.74
CA MET A 137 -1.55 -14.57 -1.55
C MET A 137 -0.16 -14.25 -1.02
N ARG A 138 0.32 -15.03 -0.04
CA ARG A 138 1.68 -14.87 0.48
C ARG A 138 2.71 -15.09 -0.63
N ARG A 139 2.57 -16.18 -1.39
CA ARG A 139 3.45 -16.49 -2.53
C ARG A 139 3.41 -15.38 -3.58
N THR A 140 2.23 -14.91 -3.96
CA THR A 140 2.06 -13.81 -4.93
C THR A 140 2.68 -12.51 -4.41
N SER A 141 2.53 -12.19 -3.11
CA SER A 141 3.17 -11.02 -2.50
C SER A 141 4.70 -11.07 -2.62
N ILE A 142 5.30 -12.24 -2.32
CA ILE A 142 6.75 -12.46 -2.46
C ILE A 142 7.19 -12.33 -3.91
N GLN A 143 6.52 -13.02 -4.83
CA GLN A 143 6.86 -12.99 -6.25
C GLN A 143 6.73 -11.58 -6.84
N MET A 144 5.70 -10.83 -6.46
CA MET A 144 5.49 -9.46 -6.89
C MET A 144 6.60 -8.54 -6.38
N ASN A 145 6.97 -8.66 -5.10
CA ASN A 145 8.08 -7.90 -4.53
C ASN A 145 9.40 -8.20 -5.25
N CYS A 146 9.72 -9.49 -5.49
CA CYS A 146 10.92 -9.88 -6.23
C CYS A 146 10.93 -9.36 -7.68
N ALA A 147 9.79 -9.41 -8.38
CA ALA A 147 9.69 -8.89 -9.74
C ALA A 147 9.92 -7.37 -9.79
N CYS A 148 9.40 -6.64 -8.80
CA CYS A 148 9.70 -5.22 -8.65
C CYS A 148 11.17 -4.96 -8.37
N ASP A 149 11.79 -5.68 -7.43
CA ASP A 149 13.19 -5.46 -7.07
C ASP A 149 14.12 -5.61 -8.29
N ASN A 150 13.88 -6.62 -9.14
CA ASN A 150 14.62 -6.81 -10.38
C ASN A 150 14.41 -5.62 -11.36
N ALA A 151 13.16 -5.24 -11.60
CA ALA A 151 12.84 -4.17 -12.55
C ALA A 151 13.36 -2.80 -12.07
N LEU A 152 13.34 -2.57 -10.76
CA LEU A 152 13.82 -1.34 -10.14
C LEU A 152 15.35 -1.24 -10.13
N PHE A 153 16.05 -2.37 -9.97
CA PHE A 153 17.51 -2.41 -10.10
C PHE A 153 17.96 -1.95 -11.49
N ASP A 154 17.36 -2.50 -12.54
CA ASP A 154 17.64 -2.12 -13.93
C ASP A 154 17.32 -0.64 -14.19
N LEU A 155 16.17 -0.17 -13.68
CA LEU A 155 15.74 1.21 -13.85
C LEU A 155 16.67 2.20 -13.13
N SER A 156 17.10 1.88 -11.92
CA SER A 156 18.02 2.72 -11.13
C SER A 156 19.37 2.86 -11.84
N ALA A 157 19.90 1.78 -12.42
CA ALA A 157 21.13 1.80 -13.18
C ALA A 157 20.99 2.64 -14.47
N LYS A 158 19.87 2.49 -15.19
CA LYS A 158 19.59 3.21 -16.46
C LYS A 158 19.49 4.73 -16.27
N HIS A 159 18.90 5.19 -15.15
CA HIS A 159 18.58 6.60 -14.94
C HIS A 159 19.39 7.30 -13.85
N SER A 160 20.38 6.62 -13.25
CA SER A 160 21.21 7.17 -12.14
C SER A 160 20.36 7.75 -11.00
N LEU A 161 19.39 6.96 -10.53
CA LEU A 161 18.48 7.37 -9.47
C LEU A 161 19.09 7.13 -8.09
N ASN A 162 18.82 8.03 -7.16
CA ASN A 162 18.93 7.76 -5.73
C ASN A 162 17.64 7.06 -5.28
N MET A 163 17.62 5.73 -5.40
CA MET A 163 16.47 4.91 -5.12
C MET A 163 16.64 4.13 -3.81
N ILE A 164 15.69 4.31 -2.89
CA ILE A 164 15.59 3.53 -1.67
C ILE A 164 14.45 2.53 -1.83
N ARG A 165 14.81 1.25 -1.71
CA ARG A 165 13.85 0.14 -1.70
C ARG A 165 13.55 -0.27 -0.25
N TYR A 166 12.47 0.27 0.30
CA TYR A 166 12.09 0.02 1.70
C TYR A 166 11.45 -1.36 1.90
N ASP A 167 11.99 -2.16 2.81
CA ASP A 167 11.51 -3.52 3.10
C ASP A 167 10.39 -3.53 4.16
N TYR A 168 9.26 -2.93 3.79
CA TYR A 168 8.02 -3.00 4.55
C TYR A 168 7.55 -4.44 4.79
N PHE A 169 7.64 -5.31 3.78
CA PHE A 169 7.31 -6.73 3.91
C PHE A 169 8.09 -7.39 5.06
N GLY A 170 9.42 -7.23 5.08
CA GLY A 170 10.27 -7.79 6.12
C GLY A 170 10.00 -7.20 7.50
N LEU A 171 9.71 -5.89 7.61
CA LEU A 171 9.27 -5.30 8.88
C LEU A 171 7.99 -5.96 9.38
N VAL A 172 6.98 -6.11 8.52
CA VAL A 172 5.71 -6.75 8.91
C VAL A 172 5.95 -8.19 9.37
N GLU A 173 6.76 -8.98 8.66
CA GLU A 173 7.07 -10.35 9.07
C GLU A 173 7.81 -10.40 10.43
N LYS A 174 8.68 -9.43 10.73
CA LYS A 174 9.31 -9.31 12.05
C LYS A 174 8.30 -9.01 13.15
N VAL A 175 7.36 -8.07 12.91
CA VAL A 175 6.32 -7.75 13.89
C VAL A 175 5.41 -8.96 14.15
N PHE A 176 5.05 -9.71 13.11
CA PHE A 176 4.22 -10.91 13.25
C PHE A 176 4.91 -12.06 13.97
N SER A 177 6.23 -12.17 13.85
CA SER A 177 7.02 -13.22 14.51
C SER A 177 7.46 -12.88 15.93
N SER A 178 7.42 -11.60 16.33
CA SER A 178 7.81 -11.15 17.68
C SER A 178 7.02 -9.91 18.12
N PRO A 179 5.68 -9.99 18.23
CA PRO A 179 4.81 -8.84 18.47
C PRO A 179 5.14 -8.05 19.74
N GLU A 180 5.54 -8.71 20.81
CA GLU A 180 5.82 -8.10 22.10
C GLU A 180 7.00 -7.13 22.02
N GLY A 181 7.99 -7.43 21.16
CA GLY A 181 9.14 -6.57 20.90
C GLY A 181 8.76 -5.22 20.28
N PHE A 182 7.56 -5.14 19.69
CA PHE A 182 6.97 -3.94 19.10
C PHE A 182 5.80 -3.39 19.94
N GLY A 183 5.59 -3.93 21.14
CA GLY A 183 4.49 -3.58 22.04
C GLY A 183 3.11 -3.93 21.47
N ILE A 184 3.01 -4.97 20.65
CA ILE A 184 1.76 -5.54 20.17
C ILE A 184 1.35 -6.67 21.10
N ASP A 185 0.06 -6.72 21.46
CA ASP A 185 -0.45 -7.76 22.36
C ASP A 185 -0.42 -9.12 21.65
N PRO A 186 0.24 -10.16 22.19
CA PRO A 186 0.30 -11.45 21.53
C PRO A 186 -1.04 -12.20 21.54
N ALA A 187 -1.98 -11.85 22.42
CA ALA A 187 -3.28 -12.51 22.51
C ALA A 187 -4.25 -12.03 21.42
N ASP A 188 -4.33 -10.73 21.19
CA ASP A 188 -5.34 -10.12 20.29
C ASP A 188 -4.81 -8.93 19.47
N GLY A 189 -3.50 -8.70 19.47
CA GLY A 189 -2.87 -7.55 18.81
C GLY A 189 -2.99 -7.57 17.28
N PHE A 190 -3.29 -8.72 16.68
CA PHE A 190 -3.56 -8.83 15.24
C PHE A 190 -5.05 -8.78 14.87
N ASP A 191 -5.94 -8.71 15.86
CA ASP A 191 -7.34 -8.40 15.61
C ASP A 191 -7.51 -6.89 15.43
N PRO A 192 -8.34 -6.43 14.48
CA PRO A 192 -8.52 -5.00 14.25
C PRO A 192 -9.17 -4.31 15.44
N ALA A 193 -8.72 -3.09 15.76
CA ALA A 193 -9.36 -2.27 16.79
C ALA A 193 -10.83 -1.95 16.42
N LEU A 194 -11.06 -1.63 15.14
CA LEU A 194 -12.34 -1.36 14.52
C LEU A 194 -12.75 -2.53 13.62
N LYS A 195 -13.73 -3.31 14.05
CA LYS A 195 -14.25 -4.44 13.26
C LYS A 195 -14.86 -3.96 11.95
N TRP A 196 -14.70 -4.73 10.87
CA TRP A 196 -15.15 -4.37 9.53
C TRP A 196 -16.62 -3.94 9.45
N GLY A 197 -17.51 -4.63 10.18
CA GLY A 197 -18.94 -4.32 10.21
C GLY A 197 -19.28 -2.94 10.81
N ALA A 198 -18.36 -2.33 11.56
CA ALA A 198 -18.58 -1.06 12.25
C ALA A 198 -17.95 0.15 11.53
N ARG A 199 -17.23 -0.03 10.42
CA ARG A 199 -16.47 1.04 9.74
C ARG A 199 -17.30 2.21 9.20
N PHE A 200 -18.62 2.04 9.08
CA PHE A 200 -19.55 3.09 8.62
C PHE A 200 -20.48 3.57 9.73
N ASN A 201 -20.25 3.15 10.97
CA ASN A 201 -21.04 3.59 12.11
C ASN A 201 -20.62 5.00 12.52
N THR A 202 -21.56 5.73 13.11
CA THR A 202 -21.26 6.93 13.86
C THR A 202 -20.83 6.52 15.26
N PHE A 203 -19.70 7.05 15.73
CA PHE A 203 -19.17 6.79 17.07
C PHE A 203 -19.29 8.05 17.93
N SER A 204 -19.64 7.89 19.19
CA SER A 204 -19.50 8.94 20.21
C SER A 204 -18.02 9.20 20.54
N GLU A 205 -17.70 10.37 21.11
CA GLU A 205 -16.34 10.71 21.51
C GLU A 205 -15.72 9.67 22.47
N GLY A 206 -16.51 9.16 23.42
CA GLY A 206 -16.06 8.13 24.35
C GLY A 206 -15.75 6.79 23.66
N GLU A 207 -16.52 6.40 22.65
CA GLU A 207 -16.24 5.19 21.86
C GLU A 207 -14.97 5.35 21.03
N VAL A 208 -14.76 6.54 20.44
CA VAL A 208 -13.52 6.85 19.71
C VAL A 208 -12.31 6.77 20.64
N GLU A 209 -12.40 7.32 21.86
CA GLU A 209 -11.30 7.26 22.84
C GLU A 209 -10.95 5.79 23.22
N VAL A 210 -11.96 4.95 23.41
CA VAL A 210 -11.76 3.51 23.68
C VAL A 210 -11.09 2.82 22.49
N LEU A 211 -11.52 3.09 21.25
CA LEU A 211 -10.92 2.54 20.05
C LEU A 211 -9.45 2.96 19.89
N LEU A 212 -9.14 4.24 20.11
CA LEU A 212 -7.78 4.77 20.04
C LEU A 212 -6.86 4.12 21.09
N LYS A 213 -7.34 3.96 22.34
CA LYS A 213 -6.58 3.27 23.40
C LYS A 213 -6.34 1.80 23.06
N SER A 214 -7.34 1.13 22.47
CA SER A 214 -7.20 -0.26 22.01
C SER A 214 -6.16 -0.38 20.89
N ALA A 215 -6.15 0.56 19.95
CA ALA A 215 -5.23 0.58 18.81
C ALA A 215 -3.74 0.68 19.20
N GLU A 216 -3.41 1.21 20.39
CA GLU A 216 -2.03 1.32 20.89
C GLU A 216 -1.31 -0.02 21.11
N LYS A 217 -2.08 -1.10 21.24
CA LYS A 217 -1.54 -2.47 21.39
C LYS A 217 -1.84 -3.35 20.17
N LYS A 218 -2.44 -2.79 19.13
CA LYS A 218 -2.88 -3.53 17.94
C LYS A 218 -2.08 -3.13 16.71
N PHE A 219 -1.84 -4.11 15.86
CA PHE A 219 -1.23 -3.91 14.55
C PHE A 219 -2.20 -3.23 13.59
N PHE A 220 -3.47 -3.59 13.65
CA PHE A 220 -4.51 -3.13 12.72
C PHE A 220 -5.45 -2.11 13.38
N TRP A 221 -5.70 -1.01 12.68
CA TRP A 221 -6.80 -0.10 13.02
C TRP A 221 -8.13 -0.73 12.63
N ASP A 222 -8.28 -1.09 11.35
CA ASP A 222 -9.43 -1.82 10.84
C ASP A 222 -8.95 -3.07 10.10
N SER A 223 -9.85 -3.82 9.46
CA SER A 223 -9.47 -5.09 8.86
C SER A 223 -8.54 -4.99 7.63
N SER A 224 -8.22 -3.78 7.14
CA SER A 224 -7.38 -3.54 5.97
C SER A 224 -6.23 -2.55 6.22
N HIS A 225 -6.34 -1.71 7.25
CA HIS A 225 -5.39 -0.64 7.55
C HIS A 225 -4.66 -0.87 8.87
N ILE A 226 -3.36 -0.60 8.86
CA ILE A 226 -2.52 -0.64 10.05
C ILE A 226 -2.86 0.49 11.03
N SER A 227 -2.55 0.30 12.31
CA SER A 227 -2.76 1.33 13.34
C SER A 227 -1.77 2.48 13.17
N HIS A 228 -2.08 3.63 13.81
CA HIS A 228 -1.17 4.78 13.83
C HIS A 228 0.19 4.43 14.46
N LYS A 229 0.21 3.51 15.42
CA LYS A 229 1.44 2.99 16.03
C LYS A 229 2.31 2.27 15.00
N ILE A 230 1.72 1.39 14.18
CA ILE A 230 2.49 0.69 13.15
C ILE A 230 2.91 1.66 12.05
N HIS A 231 2.09 2.66 11.69
CA HIS A 231 2.54 3.73 10.79
C HIS A 231 3.78 4.43 11.33
N ARG A 232 3.79 4.79 12.61
CA ARG A 232 4.95 5.41 13.27
C ARG A 232 6.18 4.50 13.23
N LEU A 233 6.02 3.22 13.57
CA LEU A 233 7.09 2.22 13.50
C LEU A 233 7.69 2.12 12.10
N VAL A 234 6.84 2.11 11.06
CA VAL A 234 7.28 2.09 9.66
C VAL A 234 8.16 3.29 9.31
N TYR A 235 7.78 4.49 9.75
CA TYR A 235 8.59 5.68 9.50
C TYR A 235 9.89 5.70 10.31
N GLU A 236 9.83 5.27 11.58
CA GLU A 236 11.03 5.17 12.42
C GLU A 236 12.04 4.16 11.84
N ASP A 237 11.57 3.01 11.34
CA ASP A 237 12.41 2.01 10.66
C ASP A 237 13.02 2.55 9.36
N LEU A 238 12.20 3.19 8.52
CA LEU A 238 12.65 3.83 7.28
C LEU A 238 13.76 4.86 7.54
N ILE A 239 13.54 5.78 8.49
CA ILE A 239 14.53 6.82 8.80
C ILE A 239 15.82 6.18 9.31
N LYS A 240 15.71 5.34 10.34
CA LYS A 240 16.87 4.79 11.04
C LYS A 240 17.72 3.87 10.17
N ASN A 241 17.10 3.06 9.32
CA ASN A 241 17.81 1.99 8.60
C ASN A 241 18.09 2.30 7.13
N TYR A 242 17.51 3.37 6.58
CA TYR A 242 17.67 3.71 5.16
C TYR A 242 18.05 5.16 4.88
N LEU A 243 17.68 6.11 5.75
CA LEU A 243 17.98 7.54 5.53
C LEU A 243 19.17 8.03 6.35
N ASP A 244 19.32 7.50 7.58
CA ASP A 244 20.45 7.82 8.48
C ASP A 244 21.58 6.77 8.43
N ALA A 245 21.47 5.76 7.56
CA ALA A 245 22.34 4.58 7.49
C ALA A 245 23.65 4.79 6.71
#